data_AF-A0A2E2C786-F1
#
_entry.id   AF-A0A2E2C786-F1
#
_cell.length_a   1.000
_cell.length_b   1.000
_cell.length_c   1.000
_cell.angle_alpha   90.00
_cell.angle_beta   90.00
_cell.angle_gamma   90.00
#
_symmetry.space_group_name_H-M   'P 1'
#
loop_
_entity.id
_entity.type
_entity.pdbx_description
1 polymer ?
#
loop_
_entity_poly.entity_id
_entity_poly.type
_entity_poly.pdbx_seq_one_letter_code
_entity_poly.pdbx_strand_id
1 'polypeptide(L)'
;MRNRSGLLLLLVMLLCYGCGQPDDRLPTARVTGTIAFDGTPLTSGNIMFFPVSGGKHAVGMIGEDGAFHLSTYESGDGAVPGKHKVVIQVSHGSPDGTAVPVKTSSIPAKYSQRDTTTLTAEVAAEGANKLNLNMQP
;
A
#
# COMPACT_ATOMS: atom_id res chain seq x y z
N MET A 1 -56.31 14.05 -34.42
CA MET A 1 -55.86 12.71 -34.85
C MET A 1 -54.36 12.60 -34.67
N ARG A 2 -53.93 11.64 -33.84
CA ARG A 2 -52.60 11.01 -33.82
C ARG A 2 -51.41 11.89 -33.43
N ASN A 3 -51.35 12.18 -32.14
CA ASN A 3 -50.24 11.81 -31.23
C ASN A 3 -49.12 11.00 -31.93
N ARG A 4 -48.08 11.69 -32.41
CA ARG A 4 -46.83 11.08 -32.92
C ARG A 4 -45.57 11.47 -32.12
N SER A 5 -45.70 12.38 -31.16
CA SER A 5 -44.55 12.89 -30.38
C SER A 5 -44.18 12.05 -29.15
N GLY A 6 -44.94 11.00 -28.84
CA GLY A 6 -44.70 10.15 -27.66
C GLY A 6 -43.77 8.96 -27.89
N LEU A 7 -43.47 8.61 -29.16
CA LEU A 7 -42.76 7.36 -29.47
C LEU A 7 -41.24 7.56 -29.66
N LEU A 8 -40.77 8.80 -29.86
CA LEU A 8 -39.33 9.06 -30.05
C LEU A 8 -38.55 9.31 -28.76
N LEU A 9 -39.22 9.60 -27.64
CA LEU A 9 -38.55 9.96 -26.38
C LEU A 9 -38.24 8.76 -25.46
N LEU A 10 -38.80 7.58 -25.74
CA LEU A 10 -38.66 6.40 -24.85
C LEU A 10 -37.49 5.48 -25.22
N LEU A 11 -36.89 5.64 -26.41
CA LEU A 11 -35.89 4.69 -26.94
C LEU A 11 -34.43 5.09 -26.69
N VAL A 12 -34.16 6.31 -26.20
CA VAL A 12 -32.78 6.81 -26.03
C VAL A 12 -32.23 6.60 -24.61
N MET A 13 -33.06 6.21 -23.64
CA MET A 13 -32.63 6.02 -22.24
C MET A 13 -32.00 4.66 -21.92
N LEU A 14 -31.90 3.72 -22.87
CA LEU A 14 -31.37 2.37 -22.61
C LEU A 14 -29.88 2.16 -22.95
N LEU A 15 -29.15 3.17 -23.41
CA LEU A 15 -27.76 3.02 -23.87
C LEU A 15 -26.67 3.28 -22.81
N CYS A 16 -27.04 3.45 -21.53
CA CYS A 16 -26.07 3.73 -20.46
C CYS A 16 -25.93 2.61 -19.41
N TYR A 17 -26.27 1.36 -19.74
CA TYR A 17 -25.69 0.22 -19.02
C TYR A 17 -24.29 -0.03 -19.57
N GLY A 18 -23.37 0.86 -19.20
CA GLY A 18 -21.94 0.60 -19.32
C GLY A 18 -21.65 -0.70 -18.56
N CYS A 19 -21.24 -1.73 -19.29
CA CYS A 19 -20.56 -2.88 -18.72
C CYS A 19 -19.23 -2.39 -18.13
N GLY A 20 -19.27 -1.84 -16.92
CA GLY A 20 -18.12 -1.90 -16.04
C GLY A 20 -17.95 -3.37 -15.69
N GLN A 21 -16.93 -4.02 -16.24
CA GLN A 21 -16.52 -5.32 -15.74
C GLN A 21 -16.34 -5.20 -14.22
N PRO A 22 -16.83 -6.16 -13.42
CA PRO A 22 -16.50 -6.18 -12.00
C PRO A 22 -14.99 -6.21 -11.90
N ASP A 23 -14.40 -5.12 -11.44
CA ASP A 23 -12.99 -5.11 -11.09
C ASP A 23 -12.90 -5.95 -9.83
N ASP A 24 -12.34 -7.17 -9.91
CA ASP A 24 -12.12 -8.08 -8.76
C ASP A 24 -11.10 -7.50 -7.74
N ARG A 25 -10.81 -6.20 -7.83
CA ARG A 25 -10.01 -5.45 -6.88
C ARG A 25 -10.77 -5.30 -5.57
N LEU A 26 -10.08 -5.65 -4.49
CA LEU A 26 -10.54 -5.30 -3.16
C LEU A 26 -10.38 -3.78 -2.98
N PRO A 27 -11.30 -3.12 -2.24
CA PRO A 27 -11.15 -1.71 -1.92
C PRO A 27 -9.83 -1.48 -1.16
N THR A 28 -9.20 -0.34 -1.41
CA THR A 28 -7.96 0.07 -0.74
C THR A 28 -8.20 1.33 0.09
N ALA A 29 -7.43 1.47 1.17
CA ALA A 29 -7.40 2.64 2.02
C ALA A 29 -5.99 3.24 2.03
N ARG A 30 -5.90 4.57 1.92
CA ARG A 30 -4.62 5.28 1.85
C ARG A 30 -3.78 4.99 3.10
N VAL A 31 -2.54 4.53 2.88
CA VAL A 31 -1.57 4.28 3.95
C VAL A 31 -0.32 5.11 3.72
N THR A 32 0.06 5.83 4.78
CA THR A 32 1.29 6.59 4.88
C THR A 32 1.94 6.28 6.22
N GLY A 33 3.25 6.41 6.34
CA GLY A 33 3.87 6.19 7.63
C GLY A 33 5.34 6.51 7.66
N THR A 34 5.92 6.28 8.83
CA THR A 34 7.36 6.36 9.06
C THR A 34 7.86 5.02 9.60
N ILE A 35 9.08 4.65 9.22
CA ILE A 35 9.73 3.45 9.72
C ILE A 35 11.10 3.76 10.32
N ALA A 36 11.36 3.14 11.48
CA ALA A 36 12.60 3.23 12.21
C ALA A 36 13.07 1.85 12.68
N PHE A 37 14.38 1.71 12.89
CA PHE A 37 15.03 0.58 13.53
C PHE A 37 15.83 1.08 14.74
N ASP A 38 15.53 0.57 15.93
CA ASP A 38 16.20 0.96 17.18
C ASP A 38 16.22 2.50 17.38
N GLY A 39 15.08 3.14 17.06
CA GLY A 39 14.91 4.60 17.13
C GLY A 39 15.58 5.40 16.02
N THR A 40 16.29 4.76 15.09
CA THR A 40 16.91 5.41 13.92
C THR A 40 16.02 5.24 12.69
N PRO A 41 15.62 6.32 11.98
CA PRO A 41 14.87 6.20 10.73
C PRO A 41 15.60 5.33 9.70
N LEU A 42 14.86 4.45 9.04
CA LEU A 42 15.42 3.66 7.95
C LEU A 42 15.43 4.54 6.69
N THR A 43 16.60 4.85 6.16
CA THR A 43 16.73 5.87 5.11
C THR A 43 16.61 5.34 3.68
N SER A 44 16.49 4.02 3.50
CA SER A 44 16.36 3.40 2.18
C SER A 44 15.78 1.99 2.27
N GLY A 45 15.06 1.59 1.22
CA GLY A 45 14.51 0.25 1.07
C GLY A 45 13.07 0.24 0.58
N ASN A 46 12.47 -0.94 0.61
CA ASN A 46 11.08 -1.18 0.27
C ASN A 46 10.35 -1.78 1.48
N ILE A 47 9.11 -1.34 1.66
CA ILE A 47 8.17 -1.87 2.63
C ILE A 47 7.01 -2.55 1.90
N MET A 48 6.65 -3.74 2.35
CA MET A 48 5.56 -4.53 1.77
C MET A 48 4.57 -4.96 2.83
N PHE A 49 3.29 -4.83 2.52
CA PHE A 49 2.17 -5.18 3.39
C PHE A 49 1.42 -6.36 2.78
N PHE A 50 1.53 -7.52 3.41
CA PHE A 50 0.85 -8.74 2.98
C PHE A 50 -0.43 -8.95 3.78
N PRO A 51 -1.63 -8.85 3.17
CA PRO A 51 -2.89 -9.05 3.86
C PRO A 51 -3.00 -10.49 4.37
N VAL A 52 -3.35 -10.65 5.65
CA VAL A 52 -3.54 -11.98 6.26
C VAL A 52 -4.81 -12.66 5.72
N SER A 53 -5.83 -11.87 5.39
CA SER A 53 -7.07 -12.32 4.76
C SER A 53 -6.94 -12.71 3.29
N GLY A 54 -5.76 -12.52 2.69
CA GLY A 54 -5.52 -12.71 1.27
C GLY A 54 -5.78 -11.47 0.42
N GLY A 55 -5.41 -11.53 -0.86
CA GLY A 55 -5.47 -10.40 -1.79
C GLY A 55 -4.10 -9.89 -2.21
N LYS A 56 -4.08 -8.77 -2.95
CA LYS A 56 -2.85 -8.17 -3.45
C LYS A 56 -2.13 -7.44 -2.31
N HIS A 57 -0.81 -7.63 -2.24
CA HIS A 57 0.02 -6.92 -1.28
C HIS A 57 0.26 -5.48 -1.73
N ALA A 58 0.44 -4.59 -0.76
CA ALA A 58 0.84 -3.21 -1.02
C ALA A 58 2.37 -3.09 -0.92
N VAL A 59 2.94 -2.15 -1.68
CA VAL A 59 4.38 -1.84 -1.69
C VAL A 59 4.57 -0.34 -1.52
N GLY A 60 5.62 0.06 -0.81
CA GLY A 60 6.08 1.44 -0.73
C GLY A 60 7.61 1.51 -0.72
N MET A 61 8.14 2.57 -1.33
CA MET A 61 9.55 2.92 -1.18
C MET A 61 9.73 3.75 0.08
N ILE A 62 10.83 3.51 0.80
CA ILE A 62 11.20 4.22 2.01
C ILE A 62 12.12 5.37 1.64
N GLY A 63 11.74 6.59 2.03
CA GLY A 63 12.52 7.81 1.84
C GLY A 63 13.65 7.97 2.85
N GLU A 64 14.49 8.99 2.64
CA GLU A 64 15.66 9.27 3.49
C GLU A 64 15.31 9.61 4.94
N ASP A 65 14.09 10.08 5.19
CA ASP A 65 13.53 10.38 6.51
C ASP A 65 12.78 9.19 7.13
N GLY A 66 12.77 8.04 6.46
CA GLY A 66 11.99 6.87 6.85
C GLY A 66 10.51 6.95 6.49
N ALA A 67 10.06 7.99 5.77
CA ALA A 67 8.68 8.08 5.33
C ALA A 67 8.39 7.07 4.20
N PHE A 68 7.15 6.56 4.16
CA PHE A 68 6.68 5.71 3.09
C PHE A 68 5.20 5.97 2.75
N HIS A 69 4.85 5.64 1.51
CA HIS A 69 3.48 5.63 0.99
C HIS A 69 3.23 4.28 0.31
N LEU A 70 2.11 3.64 0.64
CA LEU A 70 1.78 2.34 0.04
C LEU A 70 0.93 2.49 -1.22
N SER A 71 1.13 1.56 -2.15
CA SER A 71 0.32 1.37 -3.35
C SER A 71 0.05 -0.12 -3.54
N THR A 72 -1.17 -0.48 -3.91
CA THR A 72 -1.61 -1.85 -4.20
C THR A 72 -1.94 -2.01 -5.67
N TYR A 73 -2.93 -1.28 -6.20
CA TYR A 73 -3.36 -1.37 -7.60
C TYR A 73 -2.98 -0.12 -8.38
N GLU A 74 -3.12 1.05 -7.78
CA GLU A 74 -2.81 2.35 -8.34
C GLU A 74 -1.84 3.13 -7.46
N SER A 75 -1.20 4.16 -8.01
CA SER A 75 -0.24 4.95 -7.24
C SER A 75 -0.93 5.67 -6.08
N GLY A 76 -0.49 5.37 -4.85
CA GLY A 76 -0.96 6.02 -3.62
C GLY A 76 -2.35 5.58 -3.14
N ASP A 77 -2.95 4.55 -3.76
CA ASP A 77 -4.24 3.99 -3.34
C ASP A 77 -4.17 3.28 -1.97
N GLY A 78 -2.96 2.96 -1.50
CA GLY A 78 -2.69 2.42 -0.19
C GLY A 78 -2.71 0.90 -0.15
N ALA A 79 -3.39 0.35 0.85
CA ALA A 79 -3.44 -1.09 1.12
C ALA A 79 -4.88 -1.53 1.30
N VAL A 80 -5.14 -2.81 1.05
CA VAL A 80 -6.42 -3.42 1.43
C VAL A 80 -6.68 -3.28 2.93
N PRO A 81 -7.92 -3.09 3.39
CA PRO A 81 -8.23 -3.03 4.82
C PRO A 81 -7.97 -4.36 5.54
N GLY A 82 -7.62 -4.27 6.82
CA GLY A 82 -7.41 -5.40 7.71
C GLY A 82 -5.96 -5.58 8.17
N LYS A 83 -5.68 -6.76 8.73
CA LYS A 83 -4.37 -7.11 9.29
C LYS A 83 -3.37 -7.50 8.21
N HIS A 84 -2.16 -6.93 8.30
CA HIS A 84 -1.05 -7.17 7.39
C HIS A 84 0.18 -7.68 8.13
N LYS A 85 0.91 -8.61 7.49
CA LYS A 85 2.32 -8.86 7.81
C LYS A 85 3.18 -7.85 7.07
N VAL A 86 4.11 -7.22 7.77
CA VAL A 86 4.98 -6.21 7.19
C VAL A 86 6.36 -6.80 6.93
N VAL A 87 6.85 -6.65 5.71
CA VAL A 87 8.17 -7.11 5.28
C VAL A 87 8.99 -5.92 4.79
N ILE A 88 10.22 -5.83 5.27
CA ILE A 88 11.16 -4.76 4.95
C ILE A 88 12.35 -5.33 4.17
N GLN A 89 12.60 -4.78 2.99
CA GLN A 89 13.78 -5.07 2.20
C GLN A 89 14.67 -3.83 2.17
N VAL A 90 15.83 -3.90 2.82
CA VAL A 90 16.78 -2.80 2.86
C VAL A 90 17.59 -2.77 1.57
N SER A 91 17.62 -1.60 0.92
CA SER A 91 18.49 -1.37 -0.24
C SER A 91 19.89 -1.03 0.26
N HIS A 92 20.84 -1.94 0.01
CA HIS A 92 22.23 -1.74 0.38
C HIS A 92 22.92 -0.88 -0.70
N GLY A 93 22.72 0.43 -0.63
CA GLY A 93 23.38 1.37 -1.54
C GLY A 93 23.02 2.82 -1.21
N SER A 94 24.01 3.63 -0.86
CA SER A 94 23.89 5.09 -0.95
C SER A 94 23.82 5.48 -2.44
N PRO A 95 22.94 6.42 -2.84
CA PRO A 95 22.96 7.01 -4.18
C PRO A 95 24.33 7.64 -4.54
N ASP A 96 25.06 8.12 -3.53
CA ASP A 96 26.26 8.96 -3.70
C ASP A 96 27.60 8.28 -3.39
N GLY A 97 27.65 6.96 -3.19
CA GLY A 97 28.90 6.23 -2.95
C GLY A 97 29.62 6.58 -1.62
N THR A 98 29.08 7.48 -0.80
CA THR A 98 29.53 7.72 0.57
C THR A 98 28.95 6.66 1.49
N ALA A 99 29.80 6.08 2.34
CA ALA A 99 29.43 5.05 3.29
C ALA A 99 28.21 5.46 4.13
N VAL A 100 27.07 4.81 3.89
CA VAL A 100 25.94 4.83 4.82
C VAL A 100 26.47 4.35 6.17
N PRO A 101 26.17 5.03 7.29
CA PRO A 101 26.53 4.52 8.60
C PRO A 101 26.00 3.09 8.74
N VAL A 102 26.93 2.15 8.94
CA VAL A 102 26.78 0.68 8.93
C VAL A 102 25.63 0.16 9.83
N LYS A 103 25.05 0.99 10.70
CA LYS A 103 23.95 0.61 11.60
C LYS A 103 22.63 0.23 10.90
N THR A 104 22.33 0.73 9.71
CA THR A 104 21.13 0.27 8.94
C THR A 104 21.38 -1.02 8.15
N SER A 105 22.63 -1.47 8.03
CA SER A 105 23.01 -2.68 7.30
C SER A 105 22.71 -4.00 8.06
N SER A 106 22.13 -3.94 9.26
CA SER A 106 21.87 -5.13 10.10
C SER A 106 20.47 -5.15 10.69
N ILE A 107 19.45 -4.84 9.87
CA ILE A 107 18.08 -5.17 10.27
C ILE A 107 17.98 -6.70 10.34
N PRO A 108 17.48 -7.27 11.45
CA PRO A 108 17.35 -8.71 11.58
C PRO A 108 16.59 -9.33 10.39
N ALA A 109 17.12 -10.42 9.83
CA ALA A 109 16.53 -11.11 8.67
C ALA A 109 15.07 -11.52 8.86
N LYS A 110 14.61 -11.63 10.12
CA LYS A 110 13.20 -11.86 10.49
C LYS A 110 12.26 -10.83 9.85
N TYR A 111 12.67 -9.57 9.73
CA TYR A 111 11.84 -8.51 9.13
C TYR A 111 11.81 -8.55 7.60
N SER A 112 12.75 -9.23 6.95
CA SER A 112 12.82 -9.35 5.49
C SER A 112 12.09 -10.58 4.94
N GLN A 113 11.54 -11.42 5.82
CA GLN A 113 10.86 -12.66 5.47
C GLN A 113 9.41 -12.63 5.92
N ARG A 114 8.49 -12.99 5.03
CA ARG A 114 7.04 -13.02 5.34
C ARG A 114 6.68 -14.01 6.44
N ASP A 115 7.43 -15.10 6.55
CA ASP A 115 7.09 -16.19 7.47
C ASP A 115 7.64 -15.97 8.87
N THR A 116 8.74 -15.23 9.01
CA THR A 116 9.41 -14.97 10.29
C THR A 116 9.23 -13.55 10.81
N THR A 117 8.64 -12.64 10.01
CA THR A 117 8.36 -11.28 10.47
C THR A 117 7.33 -11.28 11.59
N THR A 118 7.70 -10.61 12.69
CA THR A 118 6.79 -10.30 13.79
C THR A 118 6.13 -8.94 13.62
N LEU A 119 6.55 -8.16 12.62
CA LEU A 119 6.00 -6.84 12.35
C LEU A 119 4.64 -6.98 11.68
N THR A 120 3.62 -6.40 12.29
CA THR A 120 2.25 -6.39 11.78
C THR A 120 1.69 -4.99 11.82
N ALA A 121 0.75 -4.70 10.92
CA ALA A 121 0.05 -3.44 10.85
C ALA A 121 -1.43 -3.68 10.55
N GLU A 122 -2.28 -2.87 11.17
CA GLU A 122 -3.72 -2.86 10.89
C GLU A 122 -4.03 -1.67 9.98
N VAL A 123 -4.79 -1.92 8.90
CA VAL A 123 -5.25 -0.88 7.98
C VAL A 123 -6.75 -0.73 8.16
N ALA A 124 -7.20 0.43 8.64
CA ALA A 124 -8.61 0.74 8.74
C ALA A 124 -9.22 0.94 7.35
N ALA A 125 -10.47 0.50 7.18
CA ALA A 125 -11.21 0.65 5.92
C ALA A 125 -11.53 2.10 5.57
N GLU A 126 -11.60 2.98 6.58
CA GLU A 126 -11.90 4.39 6.41
C GLU A 126 -10.87 5.25 7.14
N GLY A 127 -10.64 6.46 6.61
CA GLY A 127 -9.72 7.43 7.17
C GLY A 127 -8.28 7.35 6.62
N ALA A 128 -7.42 8.25 7.11
CA ALA A 128 -6.02 8.29 6.74
C ALA A 128 -5.21 7.37 7.68
N ASN A 129 -4.73 6.24 7.17
CA ASN A 129 -3.87 5.35 7.94
C ASN A 129 -2.46 5.95 8.02
N LYS A 130 -2.13 6.57 9.17
CA LYS A 130 -0.80 7.11 9.48
C LYS A 130 -0.09 6.18 10.45
N LEU A 131 0.82 5.35 9.93
CA LEU A 131 1.48 4.29 10.69
C LEU A 131 2.87 4.73 11.15
N ASN A 132 3.23 4.41 12.39
CA ASN A 132 4.60 4.54 12.88
C ASN A 132 5.12 3.15 13.22
N LEU A 133 6.07 2.66 12.44
CA LEU A 133 6.63 1.33 12.57
C LEU A 133 8.03 1.43 13.16
N ASN A 134 8.21 0.87 14.35
CA ASN A 134 9.53 0.79 14.96
C ASN A 134 9.94 -0.68 15.10
N MET A 135 11.06 -1.02 14.48
CA MET A 135 11.67 -2.34 14.56
C MET A 135 12.64 -2.38 15.73
N GLN A 136 12.65 -3.51 16.44
CA GLN A 136 13.54 -3.77 17.57
C GLN A 136 14.50 -4.92 17.24
N PRO A 137 15.65 -5.01 17.92
CA PRO A 137 16.62 -6.10 17.74
C PRO A 137 15.99 -7.51 17.79
#